data_AF-A0A022RLW9-F1
#
_entry.id   AF-A0A022RLW9-F1
#
_cell.length_a   1.000
_cell.length_b   1.000
_cell.length_c   1.000
_cell.angle_alpha   90.00
_cell.angle_beta   90.00
_cell.angle_gamma   90.00
#
_symmetry.space_group_name_H-M   'P 1'
#
loop_
_entity.id
_entity.type
_entity.pdbx_description
1 polymer ?
#
loop_
_entity_poly.entity_id
_entity_poly.type
_entity_poly.pdbx_seq_one_letter_code
_entity_poly.pdbx_strand_id
1 'polypeptide(L)'
;MEPPPQPPSSPGVSPIKLKECMEELLKFTLLSSIQGKLQTGLSDEYCDGLLRDDPSNLLPITNETCKGVPSYPLYKRVASSLYESIHSGAALFTACKELIPAHEDQCLNKNDEEWNNLIMEKGSALLRVLNEVDFELHVQEPFFSQLNDGLTTVEGRCATGDYKRIQSGHLLLFNKCLILEFQDVRYYASFPCKSVEIYRNFYSEEKERSNGVIAICVTKPTSQLYVIMASILSGLSCGGVQKLLGFVETIGTNPELLPPTTSTLLSTFLATHNPHVKGSTLTNGARALSKHINRSNFEKNRQAVEVINRVMSECIWMNMHIVQPHGCIFEIRTRDGYGARWSGDGIKFIGFLEPYEVDGHSKGWKH
;
A
#
# COMPACT_ATOMS: atom_id res chain seq x y z
N MET A 1 -15.85 24.47 4.91
CA MET A 1 -16.12 24.05 6.29
C MET A 1 -15.94 22.56 6.32
N GLU A 2 -14.99 22.08 7.11
CA GLU A 2 -14.82 20.65 7.36
C GLU A 2 -16.08 20.14 8.09
N PRO A 3 -16.62 18.97 7.73
CA PRO A 3 -17.80 18.44 8.40
C PRO A 3 -17.50 18.24 9.90
N PRO A 4 -18.50 18.43 10.79
CA PRO A 4 -18.31 18.19 12.22
C PRO A 4 -17.85 16.75 12.43
N PRO A 5 -16.91 16.50 13.35
CA PRO A 5 -16.38 15.17 13.57
C PRO A 5 -17.51 14.22 13.99
N GLN A 6 -17.56 13.05 13.34
CA GLN A 6 -18.61 12.09 13.63
C GLN A 6 -18.46 11.54 15.06
N PRO A 7 -19.57 11.34 15.79
CA PRO A 7 -19.53 10.71 17.08
C PRO A 7 -18.92 9.31 16.96
N PRO A 8 -18.05 8.89 17.90
CA PRO A 8 -17.50 7.54 17.92
C PRO A 8 -18.64 6.52 17.99
N SER A 9 -18.59 5.53 17.12
CA SER A 9 -19.57 4.45 17.06
C SER A 9 -19.56 3.61 18.33
N SER A 10 -20.63 2.84 18.54
CA SER A 10 -20.58 1.72 19.49
C SER A 10 -19.43 0.78 19.11
N PRO A 11 -18.83 0.06 20.07
CA PRO A 11 -17.79 -0.91 19.80
C PRO A 11 -18.25 -1.92 18.74
N GLY A 12 -17.38 -2.20 17.76
CA GLY A 12 -17.55 -3.37 16.91
C GLY A 12 -17.41 -4.63 17.75
N VAL A 13 -18.11 -5.70 17.36
CA VAL A 13 -18.05 -7.00 18.04
C VAL A 13 -17.41 -8.02 17.10
N SER A 14 -16.69 -8.99 17.67
CA SER A 14 -16.12 -10.12 16.93
C SER A 14 -17.16 -10.88 16.07
N PRO A 15 -16.72 -11.52 14.95
CA PRO A 15 -15.33 -11.70 14.52
C PRO A 15 -14.78 -10.51 13.72
N ILE A 16 -13.55 -10.10 14.06
CA ILE A 16 -12.81 -9.08 13.32
C ILE A 16 -12.20 -9.73 12.07
N LYS A 17 -12.46 -9.16 10.89
CA LYS A 17 -11.94 -9.72 9.64
C LYS A 17 -10.55 -9.17 9.35
N LEU A 18 -9.58 -10.07 9.15
CA LEU A 18 -8.20 -9.71 8.78
C LEU A 18 -8.15 -8.70 7.63
N LYS A 19 -8.92 -8.91 6.56
CA LYS A 19 -9.00 -8.02 5.39
C LYS A 19 -9.23 -6.56 5.76
N GLU A 20 -10.07 -6.32 6.75
CA GLU A 20 -10.49 -4.97 7.16
C GLU A 20 -9.41 -4.25 7.96
N CYS A 21 -8.42 -4.97 8.50
CA CYS A 21 -7.34 -4.44 9.33
C CYS A 21 -6.02 -4.25 8.57
N MET A 22 -5.80 -4.99 7.48
CA MET A 22 -4.48 -5.08 6.84
C MET A 22 -3.89 -3.74 6.40
N GLU A 23 -4.70 -2.84 5.84
CA GLU A 23 -4.23 -1.52 5.41
C GLU A 23 -3.79 -0.66 6.60
N GLU A 24 -4.64 -0.50 7.61
CA GLU A 24 -4.35 0.33 8.79
C GLU A 24 -3.20 -0.26 9.61
N LEU A 25 -3.13 -1.59 9.73
CA LEU A 25 -2.05 -2.30 10.40
C LEU A 25 -0.72 -2.07 9.70
N LEU A 26 -0.65 -2.25 8.38
CA LEU A 26 0.59 -2.03 7.63
C LEU A 26 1.00 -0.56 7.67
N LYS A 27 0.05 0.37 7.47
CA LYS A 27 0.30 1.81 7.57
C LYS A 27 0.88 2.19 8.92
N PHE A 28 0.25 1.75 10.00
CA PHE A 28 0.72 1.99 11.37
C PHE A 28 2.12 1.42 11.62
N THR A 29 2.39 0.21 11.10
CA THR A 29 3.69 -0.45 11.22
C THR A 29 4.79 0.34 10.50
N LEU A 30 4.55 0.80 9.28
CA LEU A 30 5.49 1.61 8.50
C LEU A 30 5.76 2.97 9.16
N LEU A 31 4.70 3.67 9.61
CA LEU A 31 4.85 4.94 10.33
C LEU A 31 5.62 4.77 11.64
N SER A 32 5.38 3.69 12.38
CA SER A 32 6.13 3.37 13.60
C SER A 32 7.61 3.10 13.31
N SER A 33 7.91 2.52 12.15
CA SER A 33 9.29 2.31 11.68
C SER A 33 10.01 3.63 11.46
N ILE A 34 9.39 4.54 10.70
CA ILE A 34 9.94 5.88 10.39
C ILE A 34 10.15 6.71 11.67
N GLN A 35 9.30 6.52 12.68
CA GLN A 35 9.45 7.17 13.99
C GLN A 35 10.53 6.54 14.88
N GLY A 36 11.22 5.49 14.43
CA GLY A 36 12.22 4.76 15.20
C GLY A 36 11.63 3.91 16.34
N LYS A 37 10.31 3.72 16.38
CA LYS A 37 9.61 2.96 17.44
C LYS A 37 9.60 1.46 17.20
N LEU A 38 9.83 1.03 15.96
CA LEU A 38 9.71 -0.35 15.53
C LEU A 38 10.74 -0.66 14.43
N GLN A 39 11.29 -1.86 14.41
CA GLN A 39 12.25 -2.27 13.39
C GLN A 39 11.56 -3.16 12.36
N THR A 40 11.52 -2.72 11.10
CA THR A 40 10.91 -3.46 9.98
C THR A 40 11.94 -4.02 9.01
N GLY A 41 13.23 -3.69 9.16
CA GLY A 41 14.28 -4.07 8.21
C GLY A 41 14.28 -3.27 6.91
N LEU A 42 13.34 -2.34 6.74
CA LEU A 42 13.26 -1.40 5.62
C LEU A 42 13.81 -0.04 6.04
N SER A 43 14.38 0.72 5.10
CA SER A 43 14.83 2.09 5.38
C SER A 43 13.64 3.05 5.52
N ASP A 44 13.86 4.17 6.21
CA ASP A 44 12.83 5.20 6.40
C ASP A 44 12.38 5.77 5.06
N GLU A 45 13.29 5.95 4.09
CA GLU A 45 12.95 6.43 2.74
C GLU A 45 12.09 5.42 1.97
N TYR A 46 12.34 4.12 2.15
CA TYR A 46 11.55 3.08 1.51
C TYR A 46 10.15 3.01 2.12
N CYS A 47 10.05 3.11 3.46
CA CYS A 47 8.77 3.20 4.16
C CYS A 47 7.97 4.45 3.75
N ASP A 48 8.61 5.62 3.66
CA ASP A 48 7.98 6.85 3.16
C ASP A 48 7.47 6.69 1.72
N GLY A 49 8.30 6.09 0.85
CA GLY A 49 7.94 5.83 -0.53
C GLY A 49 6.72 4.92 -0.69
N LEU A 50 6.53 3.94 0.22
CA LEU A 50 5.33 3.09 0.24
C LEU A 50 4.07 3.84 0.70
N LEU A 51 4.23 4.80 1.62
CA LEU A 51 3.16 5.59 2.22
C LEU A 51 2.74 6.81 1.39
N ARG A 52 3.61 7.26 0.50
CA ARG A 52 3.41 8.45 -0.34
C ARG A 52 2.10 8.39 -1.12
N ASP A 53 1.39 9.51 -1.21
CA ASP A 53 0.21 9.64 -2.07
C ASP A 53 0.60 10.12 -3.49
N ASP A 54 -0.24 9.79 -4.48
CA ASP A 54 -0.18 10.39 -5.82
C ASP A 54 -1.32 11.41 -5.98
N PRO A 55 -1.07 12.72 -5.78
CA PRO A 55 -2.10 13.75 -5.77
C PRO A 55 -2.71 14.00 -7.15
N SER A 56 -2.07 13.51 -8.23
CA SER A 56 -2.50 13.74 -9.62
C SER A 56 -3.03 12.47 -10.28
N ASN A 57 -3.40 11.46 -9.49
CA ASN A 57 -3.93 10.21 -10.04
C ASN A 57 -5.33 10.42 -10.63
N LEU A 58 -5.40 10.65 -11.94
CA LEU A 58 -6.65 10.92 -12.68
C LEU A 58 -7.47 9.65 -12.93
N LEU A 59 -6.97 8.47 -12.55
CA LEU A 59 -7.62 7.18 -12.76
C LEU A 59 -7.60 6.39 -11.44
N PRO A 60 -8.75 6.21 -10.75
CA PRO A 60 -8.84 5.27 -9.66
C PRO A 60 -8.79 3.85 -10.24
N ILE A 61 -7.58 3.32 -10.45
CA ILE A 61 -7.39 1.90 -10.76
C ILE A 61 -7.75 1.15 -9.48
N THR A 62 -8.69 0.21 -9.58
CA THR A 62 -9.06 -0.65 -8.47
C THR A 62 -7.86 -1.54 -8.11
N ASN A 63 -7.39 -1.45 -6.86
CA ASN A 63 -6.26 -2.23 -6.35
C ASN A 63 -6.56 -3.74 -6.22
N GLU A 64 -7.71 -4.20 -6.71
CA GLU A 64 -8.26 -5.53 -6.50
C GLU A 64 -7.55 -6.62 -7.32
N THR A 65 -6.79 -6.28 -8.36
CA THR A 65 -6.14 -7.30 -9.22
C THR A 65 -4.63 -7.11 -9.27
N CYS A 66 -3.84 -8.19 -9.17
CA CYS A 66 -2.37 -8.22 -9.29
C CYS A 66 -1.81 -7.69 -10.64
N LYS A 67 -2.70 -7.27 -11.55
CA LYS A 67 -2.41 -6.79 -12.89
C LYS A 67 -2.28 -5.26 -12.92
N GLY A 68 -1.44 -4.76 -13.81
CA GLY A 68 -1.23 -3.33 -14.03
C GLY A 68 -0.18 -2.71 -13.10
N VAL A 69 0.18 -1.46 -13.42
CA VAL A 69 1.09 -0.64 -12.59
C VAL A 69 0.39 -0.33 -11.27
N PRO A 70 1.01 -0.57 -10.11
CA PRO A 70 0.37 -0.38 -8.82
C PRO A 70 0.06 1.10 -8.59
N SER A 71 -1.14 1.39 -8.07
CA SER A 71 -1.52 2.75 -7.72
C SER A 71 -0.92 3.14 -6.36
N TYR A 72 -0.55 4.41 -6.25
CA TYR A 72 -0.14 5.00 -4.98
C TYR A 72 -1.36 5.36 -4.12
N PRO A 73 -1.29 5.23 -2.78
CA PRO A 73 -0.12 4.80 -2.02
C PRO A 73 0.12 3.28 -2.09
N LEU A 74 1.39 2.90 -2.30
CA LEU A 74 1.78 1.52 -2.63
C LEU A 74 1.54 0.52 -1.49
N TYR A 75 1.56 0.97 -0.23
CA TYR A 75 1.31 0.08 0.91
C TYR A 75 -0.06 -0.61 0.82
N LYS A 76 -1.07 0.02 0.18
CA LYS A 76 -2.39 -0.62 0.00
C LYS A 76 -2.31 -1.86 -0.87
N ARG A 77 -1.49 -1.79 -1.93
CA ARG A 77 -1.20 -2.95 -2.78
C ARG A 77 -0.51 -4.05 -1.98
N VAL A 78 0.51 -3.69 -1.19
CA VAL A 78 1.22 -4.65 -0.33
C VAL A 78 0.27 -5.31 0.67
N ALA A 79 -0.59 -4.53 1.34
CA ALA A 79 -1.59 -5.03 2.28
C ALA A 79 -2.57 -6.00 1.61
N SER A 80 -3.05 -5.67 0.41
CA SER A 80 -3.94 -6.54 -0.36
C SER A 80 -3.24 -7.83 -0.76
N SER A 81 -2.02 -7.77 -1.29
CA SER A 81 -1.25 -8.95 -1.68
C SER A 81 -0.97 -9.85 -0.47
N LEU A 82 -0.55 -9.29 0.67
CA LEU A 82 -0.35 -10.04 1.91
C LEU A 82 -1.64 -10.73 2.37
N TYR A 83 -2.76 -10.01 2.35
CA TYR A 83 -4.06 -10.58 2.73
C TYR A 83 -4.41 -11.79 1.86
N GLU A 84 -4.34 -11.64 0.53
CA GLU A 84 -4.68 -12.71 -0.40
C GLU A 84 -3.78 -13.93 -0.21
N SER A 85 -2.50 -13.72 0.15
CA SER A 85 -1.54 -14.79 0.43
C SER A 85 -1.92 -15.59 1.66
N ILE A 86 -2.19 -14.88 2.76
CA ILE A 86 -2.57 -15.47 4.05
C ILE A 86 -3.91 -16.20 3.90
N HIS A 87 -4.84 -15.63 3.13
CA HIS A 87 -6.19 -16.17 2.96
C HIS A 87 -6.23 -17.38 2.02
N SER A 88 -5.58 -17.29 0.86
CA SER A 88 -5.62 -18.35 -0.17
C SER A 88 -4.68 -19.52 0.13
N GLY A 89 -3.65 -19.31 0.96
CA GLY A 89 -2.58 -20.28 1.15
C GLY A 89 -1.78 -20.58 -0.12
N ALA A 90 -1.96 -19.78 -1.18
CA ALA A 90 -1.31 -19.96 -2.47
C ALA A 90 0.00 -19.17 -2.55
N ALA A 91 0.95 -19.71 -3.31
CA ALA A 91 2.22 -19.04 -3.58
C ALA A 91 2.01 -17.80 -4.49
N LEU A 92 2.22 -16.62 -3.93
CA LEU A 92 2.12 -15.31 -4.59
C LEU A 92 2.90 -15.20 -5.90
N PHE A 93 4.06 -15.87 -5.95
CA PHE A 93 5.13 -15.55 -6.90
C PHE A 93 5.07 -16.35 -8.20
N THR A 94 3.98 -17.08 -8.46
CA THR A 94 3.91 -18.08 -9.54
C THR A 94 3.59 -17.48 -10.92
N ALA A 95 3.00 -16.28 -10.99
CA ALA A 95 2.27 -15.83 -12.18
C ALA A 95 3.13 -15.33 -13.37
N CYS A 96 4.41 -14.99 -13.18
CA CYS A 96 5.20 -14.27 -14.19
C CYS A 96 6.38 -15.04 -14.79
N LYS A 97 6.38 -16.38 -14.66
CA LYS A 97 7.49 -17.23 -15.13
C LYS A 97 7.62 -17.29 -16.66
N GLU A 98 6.53 -17.04 -17.39
CA GLU A 98 6.49 -17.20 -18.86
C GLU A 98 7.21 -16.09 -19.66
N LEU A 99 7.51 -14.94 -19.04
CA LEU A 99 8.13 -13.78 -19.70
C LEU A 99 9.64 -13.66 -19.44
N ILE A 100 10.21 -14.50 -18.58
CA ILE A 100 11.63 -14.48 -18.21
C ILE A 100 12.39 -15.38 -19.19
N PRO A 101 13.47 -14.89 -19.83
CA PRO A 101 14.34 -15.75 -20.63
C PRO A 101 14.88 -16.93 -19.80
N ALA A 102 14.84 -18.14 -20.35
CA ALA A 102 15.14 -19.39 -19.64
C ALA A 102 16.50 -19.48 -18.90
N HIS A 103 17.43 -18.56 -19.17
CA HIS A 103 18.74 -18.49 -18.52
C HIS A 103 18.76 -17.66 -17.23
N GLU A 104 17.76 -16.81 -16.98
CA GLU A 104 17.66 -15.98 -15.76
C GLU A 104 16.81 -16.66 -14.66
N ASP A 105 16.03 -17.67 -15.02
CA ASP A 105 15.01 -18.32 -14.17
C ASP A 105 15.62 -19.15 -13.01
N GLN A 106 16.86 -19.63 -13.13
CA GLN A 106 17.45 -20.57 -12.17
C GLN A 106 17.94 -19.94 -10.85
N CYS A 107 18.18 -18.63 -10.80
CA CYS A 107 18.74 -17.97 -9.61
C CYS A 107 17.68 -17.42 -8.63
N LEU A 108 16.41 -17.31 -9.06
CA LEU A 108 15.39 -16.45 -8.43
C LEU A 108 14.37 -17.21 -7.56
N ASN A 109 14.29 -18.54 -7.69
CA ASN A 109 13.21 -19.35 -7.13
C ASN A 109 13.41 -19.75 -5.63
N LYS A 110 14.57 -19.49 -5.01
CA LYS A 110 14.85 -19.94 -3.63
C LYS A 110 14.19 -19.07 -2.55
N ASN A 111 14.18 -17.75 -2.72
CA ASN A 111 13.64 -16.83 -1.71
C ASN A 111 12.11 -16.86 -1.69
N ASP A 112 11.46 -17.16 -2.82
CA ASP A 112 10.01 -17.20 -2.95
C ASP A 112 9.37 -18.22 -1.98
N GLU A 113 9.95 -19.41 -1.81
CA GLU A 113 9.46 -20.42 -0.87
C GLU A 113 9.64 -19.98 0.59
N GLU A 114 10.78 -19.39 0.92
CA GLU A 114 11.07 -18.85 2.26
C GLU A 114 10.10 -17.73 2.64
N TRP A 115 9.84 -16.79 1.72
CA TRP A 115 8.87 -15.72 1.90
C TRP A 115 7.45 -16.24 2.05
N ASN A 116 7.04 -17.21 1.24
CA ASN A 116 5.71 -17.83 1.37
C ASN A 116 5.56 -18.50 2.75
N ASN A 117 6.55 -19.29 3.19
CA ASN A 117 6.53 -19.94 4.50
C ASN A 117 6.45 -18.91 5.64
N LEU A 118 7.22 -17.83 5.56
CA LEU A 118 7.18 -16.72 6.50
C LEU A 118 5.79 -16.07 6.56
N ILE A 119 5.20 -15.73 5.40
CA ILE A 119 3.88 -15.11 5.32
C ILE A 119 2.82 -16.04 5.92
N MET A 120 2.89 -17.34 5.65
CA MET A 120 1.93 -18.31 6.20
C MET A 120 2.07 -18.47 7.71
N GLU A 121 3.29 -18.59 8.23
CA GLU A 121 3.56 -18.71 9.66
C GLU A 121 3.07 -17.47 10.43
N LYS A 122 3.51 -16.28 9.99
CA LYS A 122 3.18 -15.01 10.66
C LYS A 122 1.74 -14.59 10.40
N GLY A 123 1.18 -14.90 9.24
CA GLY A 123 -0.23 -14.70 8.93
C GLY A 123 -1.15 -15.51 9.83
N SER A 124 -0.78 -16.77 10.09
CA SER A 124 -1.48 -17.61 11.08
C SER A 124 -1.38 -17.02 12.49
N ALA A 125 -0.23 -16.43 12.85
CA ALA A 125 -0.07 -15.73 14.12
C ALA A 125 -0.96 -14.48 14.23
N LEU A 126 -1.06 -13.67 13.16
CA LEU A 126 -1.99 -12.54 13.10
C LEU A 126 -3.45 -12.98 13.32
N LEU A 127 -3.87 -14.06 12.64
CA LEU A 127 -5.22 -14.60 12.77
C LEU A 127 -5.53 -15.08 14.19
N ARG A 128 -4.59 -15.77 14.85
CA ARG A 128 -4.77 -16.18 16.25
C ARG A 128 -4.99 -14.99 17.17
N VAL A 129 -4.15 -13.96 17.07
CA VAL A 129 -4.26 -12.75 17.89
C VAL A 129 -5.58 -12.01 17.61
N LEU A 130 -5.99 -11.90 16.35
CA LEU A 130 -7.27 -11.27 15.98
C LEU A 130 -8.49 -12.05 16.50
N ASN A 131 -8.42 -13.38 16.54
CA ASN A 131 -9.49 -14.22 17.07
C ASN A 131 -9.66 -14.09 18.59
N GLU A 132 -8.64 -13.61 19.30
CA GLU A 132 -8.70 -13.33 20.74
C GLU A 132 -9.28 -11.94 21.03
N VAL A 133 -9.47 -11.08 20.02
CA VAL A 133 -10.03 -9.74 20.22
C VAL A 133 -11.55 -9.81 20.43
N ASP A 134 -12.01 -9.18 21.50
CA ASP A 134 -13.42 -9.13 21.88
C ASP A 134 -14.17 -7.96 21.22
N PHE A 135 -13.53 -6.78 21.18
CA PHE A 135 -14.16 -5.54 20.70
C PHE A 135 -13.24 -4.70 19.82
N GLU A 136 -13.83 -4.01 18.84
CA GLU A 136 -13.15 -3.00 18.02
C GLU A 136 -13.59 -1.60 18.43
N LEU A 137 -12.63 -0.72 18.69
CA LEU A 137 -12.87 0.68 19.03
C LEU A 137 -12.11 1.59 18.06
N HIS A 138 -12.76 2.68 17.67
CA HIS A 138 -12.09 3.78 16.99
C HIS A 138 -11.77 4.88 17.98
N VAL A 139 -10.56 5.45 17.90
CA VAL A 139 -10.08 6.59 18.70
C VAL A 139 -9.42 7.60 17.78
N GLN A 140 -9.73 8.87 17.97
CA GLN A 140 -9.19 9.94 17.14
C GLN A 140 -7.87 10.47 17.69
N GLU A 141 -7.10 11.14 16.84
CA GLU A 141 -5.93 11.90 17.27
C GLU A 141 -6.34 13.14 18.08
N PRO A 142 -5.51 13.57 19.07
CA PRO A 142 -4.22 13.02 19.47
C PRO A 142 -4.30 11.85 20.47
N PHE A 143 -5.51 11.45 20.87
CA PHE A 143 -5.72 10.44 21.93
C PHE A 143 -5.19 9.08 21.54
N PHE A 144 -5.34 8.68 20.28
CA PHE A 144 -4.80 7.43 19.77
C PHE A 144 -3.27 7.37 19.94
N SER A 145 -2.55 8.42 19.53
CA SER A 145 -1.10 8.50 19.73
C SER A 145 -0.71 8.45 21.22
N GLN A 146 -1.46 9.14 22.09
CA GLN A 146 -1.19 9.10 23.54
C GLN A 146 -1.39 7.71 24.15
N LEU A 147 -2.43 6.97 23.71
CA LEU A 147 -2.66 5.59 24.12
C LEU A 147 -1.53 4.68 23.63
N ASN A 148 -1.12 4.82 22.36
CA ASN A 148 -0.04 4.03 21.78
C ASN A 148 1.30 4.21 22.51
N ASP A 149 1.62 5.46 22.84
CA ASP A 149 2.85 5.87 23.52
C ASP A 149 2.80 5.63 25.04
N GLY A 150 1.65 5.18 25.57
CA GLY A 150 1.45 4.94 27.01
C GLY A 150 1.43 6.21 27.86
N LEU A 151 1.27 7.38 27.24
CA LEU A 151 1.12 8.67 27.92
C LEU A 151 -0.25 8.78 28.61
N THR A 152 -1.24 8.11 28.04
CA THR A 152 -2.59 7.98 28.59
C THR A 152 -2.96 6.50 28.64
N THR A 153 -3.58 6.07 29.73
CA THR A 153 -4.07 4.68 29.92
C THR A 153 -5.57 4.63 30.13
N VAL A 154 -6.26 5.74 29.84
CA VAL A 154 -7.69 5.93 30.12
C VAL A 154 -8.36 6.57 28.92
N GLU A 155 -9.34 5.89 28.34
CA GLU A 155 -10.17 6.40 27.25
C GLU A 155 -11.58 6.73 27.76
N GLY A 156 -12.01 7.98 27.61
CA GLY A 156 -13.33 8.44 28.05
C GLY A 156 -14.41 8.24 26.97
N ARG A 157 -15.52 7.59 27.31
CA ARG A 157 -16.67 7.39 26.40
C ARG A 157 -18.00 7.65 27.11
N CYS A 158 -19.03 8.00 26.35
CA CYS A 158 -20.40 7.99 26.87
C CYS A 158 -20.86 6.53 27.08
N ALA A 159 -21.54 6.22 28.19
CA ALA A 159 -21.86 4.85 28.59
C ALA A 159 -23.05 4.24 27.80
N THR A 160 -22.91 4.14 26.49
CA THR A 160 -23.96 3.69 25.55
C THR A 160 -23.63 2.35 24.88
N GLY A 161 -24.61 1.63 24.36
CA GLY A 161 -24.36 0.45 23.51
C GLY A 161 -23.52 -0.65 24.17
N ASP A 162 -22.66 -1.29 23.38
CA ASP A 162 -21.85 -2.45 23.81
C ASP A 162 -20.73 -2.11 24.79
N TYR A 163 -20.45 -0.83 25.07
CA TYR A 163 -19.48 -0.44 26.09
C TYR A 163 -19.82 -1.02 27.48
N LYS A 164 -21.10 -1.28 27.77
CA LYS A 164 -21.55 -1.92 29.02
C LYS A 164 -21.21 -3.41 29.13
N ARG A 165 -20.85 -4.05 28.01
CA ARG A 165 -20.52 -5.48 27.93
C ARG A 165 -19.02 -5.76 28.11
N ILE A 166 -18.20 -4.71 28.13
CA ILE A 166 -16.75 -4.83 28.30
C ILE A 166 -16.45 -5.17 29.76
N GLN A 167 -15.58 -6.16 29.98
CA GLN A 167 -15.20 -6.70 31.30
C GLN A 167 -13.68 -6.80 31.37
N SER A 168 -13.14 -6.80 32.60
CA SER A 168 -11.71 -6.97 32.88
C SER A 168 -11.16 -8.20 32.15
N GLY A 169 -10.03 -8.04 31.48
CA GLY A 169 -9.38 -9.08 30.67
C GLY A 169 -9.79 -9.12 29.20
N HIS A 170 -10.82 -8.38 28.77
CA HIS A 170 -11.16 -8.31 27.34
C HIS A 170 -10.07 -7.60 26.53
N LEU A 171 -9.81 -8.09 25.33
CA LEU A 171 -8.90 -7.48 24.37
C LEU A 171 -9.65 -6.55 23.43
N LEU A 172 -9.13 -5.34 23.28
CA LEU A 172 -9.70 -4.26 22.49
C LEU A 172 -8.76 -3.93 21.33
N LEU A 173 -9.27 -3.94 20.10
CA LEU A 173 -8.55 -3.48 18.92
C LEU A 173 -8.90 -2.03 18.61
N PHE A 174 -7.91 -1.16 18.80
CA PHE A 174 -7.99 0.26 18.53
C PHE A 174 -7.52 0.58 17.11
N ASN A 175 -8.35 1.29 16.35
CA ASN A 175 -8.07 1.74 14.98
C ASN A 175 -7.52 0.62 14.07
N LYS A 176 -7.96 -0.62 14.32
CA LYS A 176 -7.58 -1.81 13.55
C LYS A 176 -6.09 -2.16 13.56
N CYS A 177 -5.28 -1.58 14.45
CA CYS A 177 -3.83 -1.79 14.47
C CYS A 177 -3.19 -1.95 15.85
N LEU A 178 -3.80 -1.40 16.91
CA LEU A 178 -3.26 -1.42 18.27
C LEU A 178 -4.15 -2.28 19.19
N ILE A 179 -3.57 -3.29 19.85
CA ILE A 179 -4.31 -4.08 20.83
C ILE A 179 -4.04 -3.54 22.22
N LEU A 180 -5.09 -3.32 23.01
CA LEU A 180 -5.00 -2.99 24.42
C LEU A 180 -5.90 -3.92 25.23
N GLU A 181 -5.46 -4.30 26.42
CA GLU A 181 -6.23 -5.11 27.35
C GLU A 181 -6.99 -4.21 28.31
N PHE A 182 -8.29 -4.46 28.43
CA PHE A 182 -9.16 -3.75 29.34
C PHE A 182 -8.91 -4.20 30.78
N GLN A 183 -8.59 -3.24 31.65
CA GLN A 183 -8.32 -3.51 33.06
C GLN A 183 -9.56 -3.28 33.92
N ASP A 184 -10.15 -2.08 33.82
CA ASP A 184 -11.25 -1.64 34.68
C ASP A 184 -12.04 -0.51 34.02
N VAL A 185 -13.30 -0.31 34.43
CA VAL A 185 -14.12 0.83 34.04
C VAL A 185 -14.54 1.64 35.25
N ARG A 186 -14.30 2.94 35.19
CA ARG A 186 -14.82 3.88 36.19
C ARG A 186 -16.00 4.65 35.62
N TYR A 187 -17.06 4.76 36.42
CA TYR A 187 -18.27 5.49 36.06
C TYR A 187 -18.23 6.89 36.65
N TYR A 188 -18.57 7.87 35.83
CA TYR A 188 -18.68 9.27 36.21
C TYR A 188 -20.03 9.83 35.76
N ALA A 189 -20.56 10.78 36.53
CA ALA A 189 -21.79 11.46 36.15
C ALA A 189 -21.62 12.35 34.91
N SER A 190 -20.42 12.91 34.72
CA SER A 190 -20.10 13.84 33.65
C SER A 190 -18.62 13.81 33.25
N PHE A 191 -18.28 14.35 32.08
CA PHE A 191 -16.89 14.49 31.64
C PHE A 191 -16.13 15.51 32.51
N PRO A 192 -14.80 15.35 32.68
CA PRO A 192 -13.99 16.31 33.43
C PRO A 192 -14.00 17.69 32.76
N CYS A 193 -14.20 18.76 33.53
CA CYS A 193 -14.34 20.14 33.01
C CYS A 193 -13.20 20.57 32.08
N LYS A 194 -11.96 20.10 32.31
CA LYS A 194 -10.79 20.46 31.49
C LYS A 194 -10.81 19.87 30.08
N SER A 195 -11.59 18.82 29.85
CA SER A 195 -11.68 18.09 28.58
C SER A 195 -13.08 18.13 27.96
N VAL A 196 -14.06 18.74 28.63
CA VAL A 196 -15.46 18.79 28.19
C VAL A 196 -15.59 19.36 26.79
N GLU A 197 -14.89 20.45 26.46
CA GLU A 197 -14.96 21.06 25.12
C GLU A 197 -14.57 20.08 24.00
N ILE A 198 -13.59 19.20 24.25
CA ILE A 198 -13.19 18.18 23.28
C ILE A 198 -14.28 17.13 23.13
N TYR A 199 -14.84 16.65 24.25
CA TYR A 199 -15.92 15.66 24.23
C TYR A 199 -17.22 16.21 23.65
N ARG A 200 -17.47 17.52 23.73
CA ARG A 200 -18.65 18.19 23.15
C ARG A 200 -18.68 18.18 21.63
N ASN A 201 -17.52 18.00 20.98
CA ASN A 201 -17.47 17.74 19.55
C ASN A 201 -18.11 16.39 19.17
N PHE A 202 -18.26 15.47 20.12
CA PHE A 202 -18.71 14.09 19.89
C PHE A 202 -20.01 13.74 20.62
N TYR A 203 -20.25 14.32 21.79
CA TYR A 203 -21.36 13.97 22.66
C TYR A 203 -22.13 15.22 23.09
N SER A 204 -23.44 15.22 22.82
CA SER A 204 -24.34 16.25 23.36
C SER A 204 -24.47 16.13 24.88
N GLU A 205 -24.75 17.25 25.54
CA GLU A 205 -25.02 17.29 26.98
C GLU A 205 -26.17 16.38 27.39
N GLU A 206 -27.20 16.28 26.55
CA GLU A 206 -28.35 15.40 26.79
C GLU A 206 -27.94 13.93 26.79
N LYS A 207 -27.08 13.52 25.83
CA LYS A 207 -26.60 12.14 25.74
C LYS A 207 -25.68 11.78 26.90
N GLU A 208 -24.82 12.72 27.31
CA GLU A 208 -24.02 12.55 28.53
C GLU A 208 -24.90 12.44 29.78
N ARG A 209 -25.83 13.36 29.99
CA ARG A 209 -26.67 13.37 31.20
C ARG A 209 -27.56 12.13 31.30
N SER A 210 -28.02 11.60 30.17
CA SER A 210 -28.89 10.41 30.14
C SER A 210 -28.13 9.09 30.37
N ASN A 211 -26.84 9.02 30.00
CA ASN A 211 -26.08 7.76 30.04
C ASN A 211 -24.92 7.77 31.05
N GLY A 212 -24.45 8.93 31.47
CA GLY A 212 -23.19 9.10 32.19
C GLY A 212 -21.97 8.88 31.30
N VAL A 213 -20.80 8.86 31.93
CA VAL A 213 -19.49 8.70 31.31
C VAL A 213 -18.80 7.48 31.89
N ILE A 214 -18.13 6.73 31.02
CA ILE A 214 -17.20 5.67 31.41
C ILE A 214 -15.77 6.09 31.07
N ALA A 215 -14.86 5.77 31.97
CA ALA A 215 -13.42 5.85 31.75
C ALA A 215 -12.89 4.42 31.66
N ILE A 216 -12.47 4.05 30.45
CA ILE A 216 -11.97 2.73 30.10
C ILE A 216 -10.46 2.71 30.41
N CYS A 217 -10.07 2.03 31.48
CA CYS A 217 -8.67 1.84 31.82
C CYS A 217 -8.09 0.68 31.02
N VAL A 218 -6.98 0.92 30.34
CA VAL A 218 -6.37 -0.04 29.42
C VAL A 218 -4.87 -0.17 29.67
N THR A 219 -4.33 -1.33 29.34
CA THR A 219 -2.89 -1.61 29.35
C THR A 219 -2.47 -2.25 28.04
N LYS A 220 -1.17 -2.16 27.73
CA LYS A 220 -0.62 -2.68 26.47
C LYS A 220 -0.11 -4.12 26.68
N PRO A 221 -0.78 -5.14 26.10
CA PRO A 221 -0.29 -6.51 26.18
C PRO A 221 0.99 -6.68 25.37
N THR A 222 1.75 -7.74 25.68
CA THR A 222 3.00 -8.09 25.00
C THR A 222 2.80 -8.48 23.54
N SER A 223 1.69 -9.15 23.23
CA SER A 223 1.33 -9.58 21.88
C SER A 223 0.68 -8.43 21.12
N GLN A 224 1.29 -8.01 20.02
CA GLN A 224 0.83 -6.88 19.21
C GLN A 224 0.86 -7.22 17.72
N LEU A 225 -0.18 -6.83 16.98
CA LEU A 225 -0.30 -7.11 15.56
C LEU A 225 0.83 -6.46 14.75
N TYR A 226 1.18 -5.21 15.06
CA TYR A 226 2.20 -4.47 14.31
C TYR A 226 3.61 -5.05 14.50
N VAL A 227 3.87 -5.74 15.63
CA VAL A 227 5.14 -6.45 15.84
C VAL A 227 5.23 -7.67 14.91
N ILE A 228 4.12 -8.39 14.74
CA ILE A 228 4.05 -9.52 13.80
C ILE A 228 4.17 -9.00 12.36
N MET A 229 3.48 -7.91 12.01
CA MET A 229 3.60 -7.26 10.71
C MET A 229 5.03 -6.79 10.42
N ALA A 230 5.71 -6.17 11.39
CA ALA A 230 7.11 -5.78 11.24
C ALA A 230 8.05 -6.97 11.03
N SER A 231 7.76 -8.11 11.67
CA SER A 231 8.50 -9.35 11.45
C SER A 231 8.31 -9.89 10.03
N ILE A 232 7.10 -9.77 9.46
CA ILE A 232 6.82 -10.10 8.05
C ILE A 232 7.66 -9.20 7.14
N LEU A 233 7.61 -7.87 7.33
CA LEU A 233 8.38 -6.93 6.51
C LEU A 233 9.88 -7.18 6.59
N SER A 234 10.39 -7.47 7.79
CA SER A 234 11.82 -7.74 8.03
C SER A 234 12.29 -8.99 7.30
N GLY A 235 11.52 -10.08 7.37
CA GLY A 235 11.87 -11.31 6.66
C GLY A 235 11.64 -11.24 5.13
N LEU A 236 10.71 -10.40 4.66
CA LEU A 236 10.54 -10.15 3.23
C LEU A 236 11.68 -9.31 2.64
N SER A 237 12.24 -8.37 3.41
CA SER A 237 13.14 -7.31 2.91
C SER A 237 12.53 -6.50 1.76
N CYS A 238 13.30 -5.60 1.15
CA CYS A 238 12.82 -4.83 0.01
C CYS A 238 12.42 -5.73 -1.18
N GLY A 239 13.12 -6.85 -1.39
CA GLY A 239 12.86 -7.80 -2.48
C GLY A 239 11.48 -8.46 -2.39
N GLY A 240 11.13 -9.02 -1.22
CA GLY A 240 9.81 -9.61 -1.01
C GLY A 240 8.68 -8.58 -1.08
N VAL A 241 8.93 -7.35 -0.61
CA VAL A 241 7.96 -6.26 -0.75
C VAL A 241 7.75 -5.86 -2.22
N GLN A 242 8.81 -5.76 -3.02
CA GLN A 242 8.70 -5.53 -4.47
C GLN A 242 7.89 -6.63 -5.15
N LYS A 243 8.11 -7.90 -4.78
CA LYS A 243 7.34 -9.01 -5.32
C LYS A 243 5.85 -8.91 -4.98
N LEU A 244 5.50 -8.47 -3.76
CA LEU A 244 4.12 -8.16 -3.37
C LEU A 244 3.51 -7.00 -4.18
N LEU A 245 4.33 -6.09 -4.69
CA LEU A 245 3.91 -5.03 -5.63
C LEU A 245 3.71 -5.55 -7.06
N GLY A 246 4.14 -6.77 -7.37
CA GLY A 246 4.04 -7.39 -8.69
C GLY A 246 5.32 -7.29 -9.52
N PHE A 247 6.46 -6.97 -8.89
CA PHE A 247 7.74 -6.93 -9.59
C PHE A 247 8.23 -8.32 -9.93
N VAL A 248 8.93 -8.39 -11.06
CA VAL A 248 9.70 -9.56 -11.45
C VAL A 248 11.16 -9.24 -11.26
N GLU A 249 11.81 -10.00 -10.40
CA GLU A 249 13.23 -9.88 -10.14
C GLU A 249 14.00 -10.56 -11.29
N THR A 250 15.00 -9.89 -11.83
CA THR A 250 15.91 -10.39 -12.86
C THR A 250 17.34 -9.98 -12.50
N ILE A 251 18.33 -10.41 -13.29
CA ILE A 251 19.69 -9.91 -13.12
C ILE A 251 19.69 -8.39 -13.30
N GLY A 252 20.27 -7.67 -12.33
CA GLY A 252 20.33 -6.21 -12.33
C GLY A 252 19.10 -5.51 -11.75
N THR A 253 18.10 -6.24 -11.24
CA THR A 253 17.02 -5.66 -10.43
C THR A 253 17.60 -4.99 -9.19
N ASN A 254 17.11 -3.79 -8.87
CA ASN A 254 17.40 -3.12 -7.62
C ASN A 254 16.17 -3.21 -6.70
N PRO A 255 16.24 -4.00 -5.61
CA PRO A 255 15.11 -4.20 -4.71
C PRO A 255 14.74 -2.96 -3.89
N GLU A 256 15.67 -2.01 -3.72
CA GLU A 256 15.46 -0.81 -2.89
C GLU A 256 14.69 0.30 -3.62
N LEU A 257 14.35 0.12 -4.89
CA LEU A 257 13.66 1.13 -5.69
C LEU A 257 12.18 0.83 -5.85
N LEU A 258 11.34 1.83 -5.65
CA LEU A 258 9.90 1.76 -5.88
C LEU A 258 9.56 2.27 -7.28
N PRO A 259 8.45 1.81 -7.90
CA PRO A 259 8.06 2.27 -9.24
C PRO A 259 7.67 3.76 -9.20
N PRO A 260 7.97 4.59 -10.20
CA PRO A 260 7.47 5.96 -10.23
C PRO A 260 5.92 6.02 -10.22
N THR A 261 5.35 7.12 -9.75
CA THR A 261 3.89 7.29 -9.75
C THR A 261 3.33 7.28 -11.17
N THR A 262 2.12 6.76 -11.35
CA THR A 262 1.43 6.77 -12.65
C THR A 262 1.29 8.18 -13.21
N SER A 263 1.04 9.18 -12.35
CA SER A 263 1.02 10.58 -12.77
C SER A 263 2.36 11.06 -13.35
N THR A 264 3.49 10.68 -12.73
CA THR A 264 4.84 11.01 -13.23
C THR A 264 5.08 10.36 -14.59
N LEU A 265 4.79 9.06 -14.71
CA LEU A 265 4.98 8.31 -15.96
C LEU A 265 4.13 8.87 -17.11
N LEU A 266 2.87 9.21 -16.84
CA LEU A 266 1.95 9.79 -17.82
C LEU A 266 2.36 11.23 -18.18
N SER A 267 2.76 12.04 -17.20
CA SER A 267 3.16 13.44 -17.47
C SER A 267 4.31 13.53 -18.47
N THR A 268 5.29 12.63 -18.36
CA THR A 268 6.49 12.64 -19.21
C THR A 268 6.22 12.01 -20.57
N PHE A 269 5.31 11.03 -20.62
CA PHE A 269 4.77 10.48 -21.86
C PHE A 269 3.96 11.53 -22.66
N LEU A 270 3.16 12.34 -21.98
CA LEU A 270 2.29 13.36 -22.56
C LEU A 270 2.98 14.70 -22.81
N ALA A 271 4.19 14.91 -22.28
CA ALA A 271 4.97 16.11 -22.52
C ALA A 271 5.22 16.33 -24.03
N THR A 272 5.16 17.59 -24.45
CA THR A 272 5.40 17.98 -25.84
C THR A 272 6.82 17.62 -26.26
N HIS A 273 6.94 16.92 -27.38
CA HIS A 273 8.22 16.60 -27.99
C HIS A 273 8.83 17.86 -28.61
N ASN A 274 10.07 18.19 -28.24
CA ASN A 274 10.79 19.40 -28.65
C ASN A 274 9.95 20.69 -28.41
N PRO A 275 9.67 21.05 -27.14
CA PRO A 275 8.79 22.17 -26.81
C PRO A 275 9.30 23.53 -27.31
N HIS A 276 10.60 23.63 -27.59
CA HIS A 276 11.22 24.83 -28.17
C HIS A 276 10.88 25.04 -29.65
N VAL A 277 10.33 24.04 -30.34
CA VAL A 277 9.91 24.15 -31.74
C VAL A 277 8.49 24.71 -31.81
N LYS A 278 8.35 25.91 -32.37
CA LYS A 278 7.07 26.62 -32.48
C LYS A 278 6.05 25.78 -33.27
N GLY A 279 4.89 25.54 -32.68
CA GLY A 279 3.80 24.75 -33.28
C GLY A 279 3.94 23.23 -33.08
N SER A 280 4.95 22.76 -32.34
CA SER A 280 5.02 21.36 -31.94
C SER A 280 3.87 21.02 -30.97
N THR A 281 3.05 20.06 -31.35
CA THR A 281 1.93 19.54 -30.54
C THR A 281 2.03 18.04 -30.32
N LEU A 282 3.03 17.38 -30.92
CA LEU A 282 3.24 15.94 -30.81
C LEU A 282 3.85 15.62 -29.45
N THR A 283 3.33 14.62 -28.74
CA THR A 283 3.89 14.21 -27.44
C THR A 283 5.08 13.25 -27.61
N ASN A 284 5.88 13.07 -26.55
CA ASN A 284 6.96 12.08 -26.53
C ASN A 284 6.44 10.67 -26.84
N GLY A 285 5.32 10.28 -26.21
CA GLY A 285 4.66 9.02 -26.47
C GLY A 285 4.21 8.84 -27.92
N ALA A 286 3.57 9.86 -28.48
CA ALA A 286 3.11 9.83 -29.87
C ALA A 286 4.26 9.77 -30.88
N ARG A 287 5.35 10.48 -30.59
CA ARG A 287 6.58 10.42 -31.40
C ARG A 287 7.20 9.04 -31.38
N ALA A 288 7.25 8.39 -30.22
CA ALA A 288 7.81 7.04 -30.07
C ALA A 288 6.97 5.99 -30.82
N LEU A 289 5.65 6.10 -30.76
CA LEU A 289 4.74 5.20 -31.47
C LEU A 289 4.73 5.44 -33.00
N SER A 290 4.89 6.69 -33.42
CA SER A 290 4.75 7.08 -34.83
C SER A 290 6.11 7.08 -35.55
N LYS A 291 6.50 5.95 -36.14
CA LYS A 291 7.63 5.90 -37.10
C LYS A 291 7.21 6.00 -38.57
N HIS A 292 6.01 5.53 -38.95
CA HIS A 292 5.62 5.40 -40.37
C HIS A 292 4.16 5.78 -40.73
N ILE A 293 3.46 6.58 -39.91
CA ILE A 293 2.03 6.87 -40.12
C ILE A 293 1.78 8.34 -40.54
N ASN A 294 1.20 8.53 -41.73
CA ASN A 294 0.69 9.83 -42.25
C ASN A 294 -0.65 10.22 -41.59
N ARG A 295 -0.64 10.44 -40.27
CA ARG A 295 -1.78 10.97 -39.49
C ARG A 295 -1.46 12.33 -38.87
N SER A 296 -2.50 13.10 -38.53
CA SER A 296 -2.38 14.37 -37.80
C SER A 296 -1.78 14.16 -36.41
N ASN A 297 -1.14 15.20 -35.84
CA ASN A 297 -0.55 15.11 -34.49
C ASN A 297 -1.60 14.81 -33.42
N PHE A 298 -2.81 15.36 -33.56
CA PHE A 298 -3.92 15.08 -32.65
C PHE A 298 -4.25 13.59 -32.60
N GLU A 299 -4.38 12.97 -33.77
CA GLU A 299 -4.73 11.55 -33.85
C GLU A 299 -3.60 10.64 -33.35
N LYS A 300 -2.34 11.01 -33.63
CA LYS A 300 -1.17 10.32 -33.09
C LYS A 300 -1.11 10.39 -31.56
N ASN A 301 -1.39 11.55 -30.99
CA ASN A 301 -1.46 11.72 -29.54
C ASN A 301 -2.57 10.88 -28.92
N ARG A 302 -3.77 10.93 -29.50
CA ARG A 302 -4.92 10.13 -29.04
C ARG A 302 -4.60 8.63 -29.04
N GLN A 303 -4.08 8.12 -30.15
CA GLN A 303 -3.69 6.72 -30.26
C GLN A 303 -2.58 6.32 -29.26
N ALA A 304 -1.60 7.19 -29.04
CA ALA A 304 -0.53 6.93 -28.07
C ALA A 304 -1.06 6.83 -26.64
N VAL A 305 -2.03 7.68 -26.28
CA VAL A 305 -2.73 7.62 -24.98
C VAL A 305 -3.48 6.30 -24.82
N GLU A 306 -4.22 5.86 -25.84
CA GLU A 306 -4.94 4.58 -25.82
C GLU A 306 -3.97 3.40 -25.61
N VAL A 307 -2.85 3.40 -26.34
CA VAL A 307 -1.83 2.34 -26.22
C VAL A 307 -1.19 2.32 -24.84
N ILE A 308 -0.76 3.47 -24.31
CA ILE A 308 -0.07 3.50 -23.00
C ILE A 308 -1.01 3.14 -21.86
N ASN A 309 -2.26 3.59 -21.90
CA ASN A 309 -3.26 3.23 -20.89
C ASN A 309 -3.51 1.72 -20.89
N ARG A 310 -3.62 1.11 -22.08
CA ARG A 310 -3.72 -0.34 -22.20
C ARG A 310 -2.49 -1.02 -21.60
N VAL A 311 -1.27 -0.64 -21.99
CA VAL A 311 -0.02 -1.23 -21.47
C VAL A 311 0.07 -1.11 -19.94
N MET A 312 -0.22 0.06 -19.37
CA MET A 312 -0.17 0.27 -17.92
C MET A 312 -1.25 -0.50 -17.16
N SER A 313 -2.46 -0.64 -17.72
CA SER A 313 -3.54 -1.42 -17.11
C SER A 313 -3.37 -2.93 -17.27
N GLU A 314 -2.65 -3.35 -18.32
CA GLU A 314 -2.52 -4.76 -18.69
C GLU A 314 -1.16 -5.37 -18.42
N CYS A 315 -0.20 -4.59 -17.91
CA CYS A 315 1.10 -5.14 -17.61
C CYS A 315 1.00 -6.25 -16.58
N ILE A 316 1.72 -7.34 -16.84
CA ILE A 316 1.85 -8.47 -15.93
C ILE A 316 3.30 -8.66 -15.48
N TRP A 317 4.21 -7.87 -16.03
CA TRP A 317 5.62 -7.86 -15.69
C TRP A 317 6.03 -6.41 -15.50
N MET A 318 6.71 -6.12 -14.39
CA MET A 318 7.33 -4.83 -14.14
C MET A 318 8.66 -5.03 -13.42
N ASN A 319 9.61 -4.13 -13.63
CA ASN A 319 10.90 -4.19 -12.97
C ASN A 319 11.57 -2.82 -12.85
N MET A 320 12.38 -2.66 -11.81
CA MET A 320 13.33 -1.58 -11.63
C MET A 320 14.74 -2.16 -11.73
N HIS A 321 15.39 -1.97 -12.87
CA HIS A 321 16.71 -2.57 -13.13
C HIS A 321 17.72 -1.57 -13.68
N ILE A 322 19.00 -1.92 -13.58
CA ILE A 322 20.10 -1.12 -14.08
C ILE A 322 20.53 -1.68 -15.43
N VAL A 323 20.41 -0.88 -16.49
CA VAL A 323 20.80 -1.26 -17.85
C VAL A 323 21.88 -0.31 -18.35
N GLN A 324 23.03 -0.84 -18.76
CA GLN A 324 24.07 -0.01 -19.38
C GLN A 324 23.70 0.39 -20.83
N PRO A 325 24.04 1.60 -21.30
CA PRO A 325 24.62 2.74 -20.58
C PRO A 325 23.58 3.65 -19.89
N HIS A 326 22.31 3.25 -19.85
CA HIS A 326 21.17 4.11 -19.52
C HIS A 326 20.93 4.30 -18.01
N GLY A 327 21.59 3.52 -17.16
CA GLY A 327 21.44 3.59 -15.71
C GLY A 327 20.17 2.88 -15.23
N CYS A 328 19.55 3.41 -14.18
CA CYS A 328 18.32 2.84 -13.63
C CYS A 328 17.13 3.11 -14.54
N ILE A 329 16.31 2.08 -14.74
CA ILE A 329 15.18 2.06 -15.65
C ILE A 329 13.97 1.44 -14.96
N PHE A 330 12.81 2.05 -15.19
CA PHE A 330 11.52 1.42 -14.93
C PHE A 330 10.96 0.84 -16.23
N GLU A 331 10.60 -0.44 -16.20
CA GLU A 331 10.06 -1.16 -17.36
C GLU A 331 8.80 -1.93 -16.99
N ILE A 332 7.83 -1.91 -17.91
CA ILE A 332 6.60 -2.68 -17.82
C ILE A 332 6.36 -3.44 -19.12
N ARG A 333 5.79 -4.64 -19.02
CA ARG A 333 5.40 -5.46 -20.17
C ARG A 333 4.05 -6.13 -19.99
N THR A 334 3.31 -6.22 -21.08
CA THR A 334 2.10 -7.04 -21.20
C THR A 334 2.47 -8.50 -21.48
N ARG A 335 1.46 -9.38 -21.45
CA ARG A 335 1.64 -10.81 -21.70
C ARG A 335 2.28 -11.12 -23.06
N ASP A 336 1.94 -10.34 -24.07
CA ASP A 336 2.46 -10.54 -25.43
C ASP A 336 3.90 -10.01 -25.60
N GLY A 337 4.52 -9.50 -24.54
CA GLY A 337 5.90 -9.00 -24.55
C GLY A 337 6.04 -7.54 -24.94
N TYR A 338 5.00 -6.88 -25.46
CA TYR A 338 5.00 -5.44 -25.68
C TYR A 338 5.12 -4.68 -24.35
N GLY A 339 5.74 -3.51 -24.37
CA GLY A 339 5.99 -2.77 -23.14
C GLY A 339 6.33 -1.31 -23.33
N ALA A 340 6.69 -0.69 -22.23
CA ALA A 340 7.11 0.71 -22.17
C ALA A 340 8.19 0.88 -21.11
N ARG A 341 9.04 1.88 -21.33
CA ARG A 341 10.22 2.11 -20.50
C ARG A 341 10.44 3.59 -20.19
N TRP A 342 10.83 3.87 -18.96
CA TRP A 342 11.22 5.20 -18.47
C TRP A 342 12.58 5.13 -17.77
N SER A 343 13.20 6.29 -17.55
CA SER A 343 14.24 6.41 -16.51
C SER A 343 13.68 5.96 -15.15
N GLY A 344 14.54 5.54 -14.24
CA GLY A 344 14.13 5.00 -12.94
C GLY A 344 13.33 5.97 -12.06
N ASP A 345 13.51 7.28 -12.24
CA ASP A 345 12.73 8.34 -11.60
C ASP A 345 11.43 8.70 -12.36
N GLY A 346 11.18 8.07 -13.51
CA GLY A 346 10.01 8.30 -14.35
C GLY A 346 10.06 9.59 -15.18
N ILE A 347 11.05 10.48 -14.99
CA ILE A 347 11.06 11.83 -15.58
C ILE A 347 11.35 11.84 -17.09
N LYS A 348 11.80 10.72 -17.63
CA LYS A 348 12.09 10.56 -19.06
C LYS A 348 11.45 9.30 -19.60
N PHE A 349 10.47 9.47 -20.49
CA PHE A 349 10.00 8.37 -21.32
C PHE A 349 11.09 7.97 -22.33
N ILE A 350 11.50 6.71 -22.30
CA ILE A 350 12.57 6.17 -23.16
C ILE A 350 11.96 5.64 -24.47
N GLY A 351 10.86 4.88 -24.38
CA GLY A 351 10.17 4.37 -25.56
C GLY A 351 9.29 3.15 -25.29
N PHE A 352 8.60 2.73 -26.35
CA PHE A 352 7.90 1.45 -26.38
C PHE A 352 8.87 0.29 -26.63
N LEU A 353 8.46 -0.89 -26.17
CA LEU A 353 9.21 -2.14 -26.29
C LEU A 353 8.41 -3.14 -27.10
N GLU A 354 9.09 -3.83 -28.00
CA GLU A 354 8.55 -4.96 -28.75
C GLU A 354 8.73 -6.27 -27.97
N PRO A 355 8.00 -7.34 -28.34
CA PRO A 355 8.20 -8.67 -27.80
C PRO A 355 9.62 -9.18 -27.97
N TYR A 356 10.06 -10.08 -27.09
CA TYR A 356 11.35 -10.73 -27.21
C TYR A 356 11.36 -11.66 -28.45
N GLU A 357 12.03 -11.23 -29.53
CA GLU A 357 12.33 -12.09 -30.66
C GLU A 357 13.78 -12.58 -30.62
N VAL A 358 13.99 -13.89 -30.86
CA VAL A 358 15.32 -14.42 -31.15
C VAL A 358 15.86 -13.73 -32.41
N ASP A 359 17.00 -13.05 -32.25
CA ASP A 359 17.65 -12.20 -33.26
C ASP A 359 16.91 -10.91 -33.66
N GLY A 360 16.01 -10.38 -32.81
CA GLY A 360 15.27 -9.14 -33.09
C GLY A 360 16.16 -7.92 -33.34
N HIS A 361 17.31 -7.84 -32.66
CA HIS A 361 18.35 -6.83 -32.93
C HIS A 361 18.89 -6.91 -34.37
N SER A 362 19.13 -8.12 -34.87
CA SER A 362 19.70 -8.40 -36.20
C SER A 362 18.70 -8.17 -37.33
N LYS A 363 17.40 -8.23 -37.05
CA LYS A 363 16.32 -8.07 -38.04
C LYS A 363 15.78 -6.65 -38.17
N GLY A 364 16.26 -5.71 -37.36
CA GLY A 364 15.75 -4.35 -37.32
C GLY A 364 14.29 -4.34 -36.85
N TRP A 365 14.10 -4.33 -35.52
CA TRP A 365 12.84 -4.12 -34.81
C TRP A 365 11.77 -3.43 -35.68
N LYS A 366 10.72 -4.18 -36.03
CA LYS A 366 9.55 -3.62 -36.71
C LYS A 366 8.53 -3.23 -35.65
N HIS A 367 8.23 -1.94 -35.61
CA HIS A 367 7.21 -1.33 -34.75
C HIS A 367 5.83 -1.37 -35.38
#